data_AF-A0A951D6L7-F1
#
_entry.id   AF-A0A951D6L7-F1
#
_cell.length_a   1.000
_cell.length_b   1.000
_cell.length_c   1.000
_cell.angle_alpha   90.00
_cell.angle_beta   90.00
_cell.angle_gamma   90.00
#
_symmetry.space_group_name_H-M   'P 1'
#
loop_
_entity.id
_entity.type
_entity.pdbx_description
1 polymer ?
#
loop_
_entity_poly.entity_id
_entity_poly.type
_entity_poly.pdbx_seq_one_letter_code
_entity_poly.pdbx_strand_id
1 'polypeptide(L)' 'RYMKMITLPKLRDSLRDGVHEVKVPPAVADRARLPIERMVAIN' A
#
# COMPACT_ATOMS: atom_id res chain seq x y z
N ARG A 1 9.56 0.66 -14.63
CA ARG A 1 8.70 -0.35 -15.30
C ARG A 1 7.23 -0.34 -14.82
N TYR A 2 6.91 0.08 -13.59
CA TYR A 2 5.56 -0.13 -13.02
C TYR A 2 4.69 1.11 -12.81
N MET A 3 5.26 2.32 -12.81
CA MET A 3 4.55 3.54 -12.37
C MET A 3 3.31 3.92 -13.21
N LYS A 4 3.21 3.49 -14.47
CA LYS A 4 2.08 3.82 -15.37
C LYS A 4 1.05 2.67 -15.53
N MET A 5 1.05 1.69 -14.63
CA MET A 5 0.08 0.59 -14.70
C MET A 5 -1.30 0.97 -14.16
N ILE A 6 -1.38 1.98 -13.29
CA ILE A 6 -2.62 2.53 -12.75
C ILE A 6 -3.19 3.51 -13.78
N THR A 7 -4.46 3.32 -14.15
CA THR A 7 -5.18 4.15 -15.12
C THR A 7 -6.49 4.63 -14.51
N LEU A 8 -7.08 5.71 -15.05
CA LEU A 8 -8.36 6.23 -14.55
C LEU A 8 -9.48 5.17 -14.56
N PRO A 9 -9.64 4.32 -15.61
CA PRO A 9 -10.59 3.21 -15.55
C PRO A 9 -10.32 2.23 -14.41
N LYS A 10 -9.06 1.82 -14.22
CA LYS A 10 -8.68 0.88 -13.14
C LYS A 10 -8.93 1.46 -11.76
N LEU A 11 -8.65 2.75 -11.56
CA LEU A 11 -8.93 3.44 -10.30
C LEU A 11 -10.43 3.48 -10.00
N ARG A 12 -11.25 3.86 -10.98
CA ARG A 12 -12.71 3.85 -10.84
C ARG A 12 -13.22 2.46 -10.47
N ASP A 13 -12.77 1.43 -11.19
CA ASP A 13 -13.24 0.06 -10.98
C ASP A 13 -12.77 -0.47 -9.60
N SER A 14 -11.53 -0.17 -9.20
CA SER A 14 -10.99 -0.45 -7.86
C SER A 14 -11.84 0.16 -6.75
N LEU A 15 -12.24 1.42 -6.89
CA LEU A 15 -13.10 2.11 -5.91
C LEU A 15 -14.54 1.58 -5.91
N ARG A 16 -15.11 1.31 -7.09
CA ARG A 16 -16.47 0.75 -7.23
C ARG A 16 -16.57 -0.63 -6.61
N ASP A 17 -15.57 -1.46 -6.84
CA ASP A 17 -15.60 -2.89 -6.50
C ASP A 17 -14.90 -3.20 -5.16
N GLY A 18 -14.28 -2.20 -4.52
CA GLY A 18 -13.58 -2.37 -3.23
C GLY A 18 -12.33 -3.25 -3.31
N VAL A 19 -11.73 -3.37 -4.49
CA VAL A 19 -10.53 -4.18 -4.77
C VAL A 19 -9.35 -3.26 -5.08
N HIS A 20 -8.09 -3.66 -4.94
CA HIS A 20 -7.55 -4.97 -4.62
C HIS A 20 -6.99 -4.96 -3.20
N GLU A 21 -7.64 -5.65 -2.26
CA GLU A 21 -7.20 -5.68 -0.87
C GLU A 21 -5.76 -6.22 -0.75
N VAL A 22 -4.85 -5.40 -0.20
CA VAL A 22 -3.45 -5.78 0.02
C VAL A 22 -3.29 -6.25 1.46
N LYS A 23 -2.95 -7.53 1.64
CA LYS A 23 -2.65 -8.12 2.96
C LYS A 23 -1.14 -8.38 3.08
N VAL A 24 -0.63 -8.12 4.27
CA VAL A 24 0.75 -8.43 4.65
C VAL A 24 0.70 -9.30 5.89
N PRO A 25 1.46 -10.43 5.96
CA PRO A 25 1.52 -11.25 7.16
C PRO A 25 1.93 -10.44 8.38
N PRO A 26 1.35 -10.67 9.59
CA PRO A 26 1.62 -9.85 10.77
C PRO A 26 3.11 -9.72 11.09
N ALA A 27 3.85 -10.82 11.10
CA ALA A 27 5.30 -10.80 11.39
C ALA A 27 6.13 -9.97 10.39
N VAL A 28 5.67 -9.83 9.14
CA VAL A 28 6.31 -8.97 8.14
C VAL A 28 5.94 -7.51 8.39
N ALA A 29 4.65 -7.25 8.63
CA ALA A 29 4.15 -5.92 8.93
C ALA A 29 4.83 -5.32 10.17
N ASP A 30 4.96 -6.09 11.25
CA ASP A 30 5.55 -5.64 12.52
C ASP A 30 7.02 -5.25 12.34
N ARG A 31 7.81 -6.09 11.65
CA ARG A 31 9.22 -5.81 11.37
C ARG A 31 9.40 -4.60 10.45
N ALA A 32 8.53 -4.45 9.45
CA ALA A 32 8.58 -3.32 8.52
C ALA A 32 8.11 -2.01 9.17
N ARG A 33 7.19 -2.08 10.13
CA ARG A 33 6.61 -0.92 10.82
C ARG A 33 7.67 -0.14 11.61
N LEU A 34 8.53 -0.83 12.36
CA LEU A 34 9.54 -0.21 13.23
C LEU A 34 10.43 0.84 12.52
N PRO A 35 11.11 0.54 11.39
CA PRO A 35 11.90 1.55 10.70
C PRO A 35 11.06 2.67 10.06
N ILE A 36 9.82 2.39 9.62
CA ILE A 36 8.91 3.39 9.07
C ILE A 36 8.50 4.39 10.15
N GLU A 37 8.12 3.91 11.33
CA GLU A 37 7.75 4.75 12.47
C GLU A 37 8.92 5.62 12.94
N ARG A 38 10.13 5.04 13.01
CA ARG A 38 11.35 5.80 13.31
C ARG A 38 11.60 6.92 12.30
N MET A 39 11.39 6.66 11.01
CA MET A 39 11.57 7.66 9.95
C MET A 39 10.57 8.82 10.10
N VAL A 40 9.30 8.52 10.36
CA VAL A 40 8.24 9.53 10.52
C VAL A 40 8.46 10.37 11.78
N ALA A 41 8.97 9.76 12.86
CA ALA A 41 9.20 10.45 14.14
C ALA A 41 10.34 11.49 14.13
N ILE A 42 11.15 11.56 13.08
CA ILE A 42 12.29 12.49 12.97
C ILE A 42 11.88 13.86 12.40
N ASN A 43 10.61 14.06 12.06
CA ASN A 43 10.10 15.27 11.40
C ASN A 43 9.54 16.31 12.37
#